data_AF-X6NR17-F1
#
_entry.id   AF-X6NR17-F1
#
_cell.length_a   1.000
_cell.length_b   1.000
_cell.length_c   1.000
_cell.angle_alpha   90.00
_cell.angle_beta   90.00
_cell.angle_gamma   90.00
#
_symmetry.space_group_name_H-M   'P 1'
#
loop_
_entity.id
_entity.type
_entity.pdbx_description
1 polymer ?
#
loop_
_entity_poly.entity_id
_entity_poly.type
_entity_poly.pdbx_seq_one_letter_code
_entity_poly.pdbx_strand_id
1 'polypeptide(L)'
;MKNQFLQRQTINAKAIHGDKSQAARDKIMNEFRHNKTRILIATDVVARGIDVQDIDVVLVYDFPNNVEDYVHRIGRTARGAKSGVALAYLKRGDIEMCGNALASVLAKSGQTIPPFLERH
;
A
#
# COMPACT_ATOMS: atom_id res chain seq x y z
N MET A 1 -1.06 -2.91 16.07
CA MET A 1 -2.04 -1.80 16.17
C MET A 1 -2.54 -1.46 14.77
N LYS A 2 -3.87 -1.34 14.50
CA LYS A 2 -4.45 -0.44 13.45
C LYS A 2 -5.95 -0.62 13.13
N ASN A 3 -6.58 -1.79 13.33
CA ASN A 3 -8.00 -1.95 12.95
C ASN A 3 -9.00 -1.29 13.93
N GLN A 4 -8.76 -1.40 15.25
CA GLN A 4 -9.68 -0.86 16.26
C GLN A 4 -9.79 0.67 16.26
N PHE A 5 -8.75 1.39 15.83
CA PHE A 5 -8.78 2.86 15.80
C PHE A 5 -9.72 3.38 14.69
N LEU A 6 -9.67 2.79 13.49
CA LEU A 6 -10.53 3.22 12.38
C LEU A 6 -12.00 2.81 12.59
N GLN A 7 -12.24 1.64 13.18
CA GLN A 7 -13.60 1.19 13.52
C GLN A 7 -14.29 2.10 14.55
N ARG A 8 -13.52 2.72 15.46
CA ARG A 8 -14.03 3.72 16.41
C ARG A 8 -14.42 5.04 15.78
N GLN A 9 -13.97 5.33 14.56
CA GLN A 9 -14.25 6.58 13.84
C GLN A 9 -15.34 6.42 12.77
N THR A 10 -16.14 5.34 12.81
CA THR A 10 -17.18 5.04 11.81
C THR A 10 -16.63 4.90 10.39
N ILE A 11 -15.34 4.54 10.26
CA ILE A 11 -14.69 4.30 8.97
C ILE A 11 -14.89 2.83 8.61
N ASN A 12 -15.49 2.57 7.44
CA ASN A 12 -15.69 1.22 6.92
C ASN A 12 -14.37 0.60 6.43
N ALA A 13 -13.58 0.12 7.39
CA ALA A 13 -12.28 -0.47 7.19
C ALA A 13 -12.23 -1.91 7.73
N LYS A 14 -11.51 -2.79 7.02
CA LYS A 14 -11.16 -4.13 7.50
C LYS A 14 -9.67 -4.38 7.36
N ALA A 15 -9.13 -5.17 8.29
CA ALA A 15 -7.73 -5.58 8.25
C ALA A 15 -7.57 -7.03 7.81
N ILE A 16 -6.55 -7.31 7.02
CA ILE A 16 -6.17 -8.63 6.54
C ILE A 16 -4.68 -8.88 6.87
N HIS A 17 -4.38 -10.00 7.56
CA HIS A 17 -3.05 -10.32 8.08
C HIS A 17 -2.91 -11.84 8.33
N GLY A 18 -1.68 -12.28 8.60
CA GLY A 18 -1.28 -13.68 8.72
C GLY A 18 -2.11 -14.51 9.71
N ASP A 19 -2.54 -13.89 10.81
CA ASP A 19 -3.25 -14.60 11.89
C ASP A 19 -4.73 -14.86 11.56
N LYS A 20 -5.24 -14.36 10.43
CA LYS A 20 -6.60 -14.69 9.99
C LYS A 20 -6.61 -16.03 9.25
N SER A 21 -7.62 -16.85 9.55
CA SER A 21 -7.91 -18.07 8.78
C SER A 21 -8.16 -17.74 7.31
N GLN A 22 -7.91 -18.70 6.42
CA GLN A 22 -8.12 -18.50 4.99
C GLN A 22 -9.57 -18.09 4.67
N ALA A 23 -10.56 -18.76 5.27
CA ALA A 23 -11.98 -18.40 5.11
C ALA A 23 -12.30 -16.95 5.53
N ALA A 24 -11.65 -16.44 6.59
CA ALA A 24 -11.81 -15.05 7.01
C ALA A 24 -11.15 -14.08 6.01
N ARG A 25 -9.98 -14.43 5.45
CA ARG A 25 -9.32 -13.66 4.39
C ARG A 25 -10.20 -13.58 3.15
N ASP A 26 -10.73 -14.71 2.69
CA ASP A 26 -11.59 -14.78 1.51
C ASP A 26 -12.87 -13.95 1.67
N LYS A 27 -13.49 -14.00 2.86
CA LYS A 27 -14.67 -13.18 3.18
C LYS A 27 -14.36 -11.68 3.10
N ILE A 28 -13.28 -11.23 3.73
CA ILE A 28 -12.88 -9.81 3.74
C ILE A 28 -12.58 -9.34 2.31
N MET A 29 -11.88 -10.16 1.54
CA MET A 29 -11.54 -9.88 0.15
C MET A 29 -12.78 -9.79 -0.74
N ASN A 30 -13.73 -10.71 -0.54
CA ASN A 30 -15.00 -10.68 -1.26
C ASN A 30 -15.79 -9.40 -0.94
N GLU A 31 -15.85 -9.01 0.33
CA GLU A 31 -16.51 -7.76 0.75
C GLU A 31 -15.81 -6.51 0.17
N PHE A 32 -14.49 -6.50 0.10
CA PHE A 32 -13.73 -5.40 -0.50
C PHE A 32 -13.99 -5.27 -2.00
N ARG A 33 -13.91 -6.38 -2.75
CA ARG A 33 -14.17 -6.40 -4.21
C ARG A 33 -15.59 -5.98 -4.59
N HIS A 34 -16.57 -6.22 -3.72
CA HIS A 34 -17.96 -5.82 -3.91
C HIS A 34 -18.31 -4.48 -3.26
N ASN A 35 -17.31 -3.64 -2.94
CA ASN A 35 -17.48 -2.32 -2.33
C ASN A 35 -18.24 -2.31 -1.00
N LYS A 36 -18.40 -3.45 -0.33
CA LYS A 36 -18.99 -3.55 1.02
C LYS A 36 -18.02 -3.08 2.09
N THR A 37 -16.71 -3.16 1.83
CA THR A 37 -15.65 -2.53 2.61
C THR A 37 -14.92 -1.53 1.73
N ARG A 38 -14.76 -0.28 2.17
CA ARG A 38 -14.10 0.77 1.36
C ARG A 38 -12.59 0.83 1.59
N ILE A 39 -12.12 0.42 2.76
CA ILE A 39 -10.70 0.49 3.13
C ILE A 39 -10.20 -0.89 3.58
N LEU A 40 -9.13 -1.36 2.94
CA LEU A 40 -8.44 -2.57 3.31
C LEU A 40 -7.06 -2.24 3.90
N ILE A 41 -6.79 -2.71 5.10
CA ILE A 41 -5.49 -2.59 5.77
C ILE A 41 -4.77 -3.94 5.70
N ALA A 42 -3.56 -3.98 5.16
CA ALA A 42 -2.80 -5.22 5.00
C ALA A 42 -1.39 -5.11 5.59
N THR A 43 -0.80 -6.26 5.97
CA THR A 43 0.62 -6.42 6.25
C THR A 43 1.28 -7.35 5.21
N ASP A 44 2.60 -7.28 5.07
CA ASP A 44 3.36 -7.92 3.97
C ASP A 44 3.16 -9.43 3.84
N VAL A 45 2.92 -10.14 4.95
CA VAL A 45 2.64 -11.59 4.96
C VAL A 45 1.44 -11.96 4.09
N VAL A 46 0.59 -10.99 3.78
CA VAL A 46 -0.66 -11.20 3.06
C VAL A 46 -0.71 -10.46 1.72
N ALA A 47 0.24 -9.58 1.41
CA ALA A 47 0.30 -8.91 0.10
C ALA A 47 0.77 -9.85 -1.02
N ARG A 48 1.58 -10.87 -0.71
CA ARG A 48 2.04 -11.89 -1.66
C ARG A 48 1.00 -13.01 -1.75
N GLY A 49 0.29 -13.10 -2.88
CA GLY A 49 -0.74 -14.12 -3.14
C GLY A 49 -2.18 -13.63 -2.98
N ILE A 50 -2.40 -12.44 -2.41
CA ILE A 50 -3.71 -11.79 -2.52
C ILE A 50 -3.79 -11.03 -3.83
N ASP A 51 -4.65 -11.54 -4.71
CA ASP A 51 -4.99 -10.87 -5.94
C ASP A 51 -6.00 -9.75 -5.69
N VAL A 52 -5.54 -8.65 -5.12
CA VAL A 52 -6.29 -7.39 -5.10
C VAL A 52 -5.72 -6.49 -6.18
N GLN A 53 -6.58 -6.13 -7.11
CA GLN A 53 -6.31 -5.29 -8.27
C GLN A 53 -7.39 -4.22 -8.35
N ASP A 54 -7.19 -3.22 -9.21
CA ASP A 54 -8.16 -2.15 -9.47
C ASP A 54 -8.52 -1.31 -8.23
N ILE A 55 -7.53 -1.02 -7.38
CA ILE A 55 -7.71 -0.06 -6.29
C ILE A 55 -7.49 1.37 -6.82
N ASP A 56 -8.33 2.32 -6.44
CA ASP A 56 -8.15 3.74 -6.82
C ASP A 56 -6.95 4.40 -6.14
N VAL A 57 -6.73 4.10 -4.86
CA VAL A 57 -5.67 4.68 -4.02
C VAL A 57 -4.94 3.62 -3.20
N VAL A 58 -3.62 3.60 -3.28
CA VAL A 58 -2.75 2.81 -2.39
C VAL A 58 -2.03 3.75 -1.42
N LEU A 59 -2.18 3.50 -0.11
CA LEU A 59 -1.43 4.19 0.94
C LEU A 59 -0.39 3.25 1.55
N VAL A 60 0.88 3.54 1.32
CA VAL A 60 2.02 2.90 1.98
C VAL A 60 2.26 3.60 3.31
N TYR A 61 1.62 3.11 4.37
CA TYR A 61 1.70 3.75 5.68
C TYR A 61 3.06 3.58 6.35
N ASP A 62 3.61 2.37 6.31
CA ASP A 62 4.98 2.08 6.76
C ASP A 62 5.78 1.67 5.53
N PHE A 63 6.85 2.42 5.22
CA PHE A 63 7.67 2.15 4.05
C PHE A 63 8.33 0.76 4.16
N PRO A 64 8.37 -0.03 3.07
CA PRO A 64 9.01 -1.35 3.10
C PRO A 64 10.53 -1.23 3.22
N ASN A 65 11.19 -2.35 3.56
CA ASN A 65 12.64 -2.41 3.74
C ASN A 65 13.44 -2.27 2.43
N ASN A 66 12.76 -2.31 1.28
CA ASN A 66 13.35 -2.16 -0.05
C ASN A 66 12.34 -1.51 -1.01
N VAL A 67 12.85 -0.95 -2.11
CA VAL A 67 12.03 -0.20 -3.07
C VAL A 67 11.22 -1.13 -3.99
N GLU A 68 11.69 -2.35 -4.21
CA GLU A 68 10.99 -3.36 -5.01
C GLU A 68 9.63 -3.72 -4.40
N ASP A 69 9.58 -3.92 -3.08
CA ASP A 69 8.34 -4.15 -2.35
C ASP A 69 7.44 -2.91 -2.36
N TYR A 70 8.00 -1.69 -2.36
CA TYR A 70 7.22 -0.47 -2.58
C TYR A 70 6.56 -0.47 -3.96
N VAL A 71 7.31 -0.76 -5.03
CA VAL A 71 6.80 -0.88 -6.40
C VAL A 71 5.69 -1.93 -6.48
N HIS A 72 5.88 -3.10 -5.87
CA HIS A 72 4.85 -4.15 -5.84
C HIS A 72 3.57 -3.75 -5.10
N ARG A 73 3.69 -2.96 -4.03
CA ARG A 73 2.55 -2.45 -3.26
C ARG A 73 1.77 -1.41 -4.07
N ILE A 74 2.45 -0.44 -4.70
CA ILE A 74 1.75 0.59 -5.50
C ILE A 74 1.17 0.02 -6.80
N GLY A 75 1.73 -1.07 -7.33
CA GLY A 75 1.19 -1.79 -8.50
C GLY A 75 -0.18 -2.47 -8.31
N ARG A 76 -0.83 -2.22 -7.16
CA ARG A 76 -2.24 -2.59 -6.90
C ARG A 76 -3.23 -1.54 -7.43
N THR A 77 -2.75 -0.34 -7.74
CA THR A 77 -3.50 0.70 -8.46
C THR A 77 -3.02 0.82 -9.90
N ALA A 78 -3.65 1.70 -10.70
CA ALA A 78 -3.22 2.07 -12.05
C ALA A 78 -3.02 0.88 -13.02
N ARG A 79 -3.97 -0.06 -13.08
CA ARG A 79 -3.94 -1.19 -14.01
C ARG A 79 -4.75 -0.95 -15.28
N GLY A 80 -4.31 -1.57 -16.37
CA GLY A 80 -4.92 -1.41 -17.70
C GLY A 80 -4.83 0.03 -18.18
N ALA A 81 -5.95 0.58 -18.65
CA ALA A 81 -6.04 1.97 -19.10
C ALA A 81 -6.40 2.96 -17.99
N LYS A 82 -6.48 2.52 -16.72
CA LYS A 82 -6.87 3.37 -15.59
C LYS A 82 -5.64 4.00 -14.93
N SER A 83 -5.77 5.26 -14.54
CA SER A 83 -4.83 5.92 -13.64
C SER A 83 -5.11 5.53 -12.18
N GLY A 84 -4.15 5.82 -11.30
CA GLY A 84 -4.23 5.48 -9.88
C GLY A 84 -3.36 6.40 -9.04
N VAL A 85 -3.64 6.46 -7.73
CA VAL A 85 -2.88 7.30 -6.80
C VAL A 85 -2.12 6.43 -5.81
N ALA A 86 -0.82 6.69 -5.65
CA ALA A 86 -0.01 6.10 -4.61
C ALA A 86 0.50 7.20 -3.67
N LEU A 87 0.24 7.01 -2.36
CA LEU A 87 0.76 7.87 -1.30
C LEU A 87 1.68 7.02 -0.41
N ALA A 88 2.80 7.59 0.02
CA ALA A 88 3.72 6.93 0.93
C ALA A 88 4.15 7.86 2.05
N TYR A 89 4.14 7.36 3.28
CA TYR A 89 4.82 8.01 4.39
C TYR A 89 6.27 7.51 4.46
N LEU A 90 7.19 8.46 4.62
CA LEU A 90 8.61 8.20 4.77
C LEU A 90 9.06 8.76 6.11
N LYS A 91 9.74 7.93 6.90
CA LYS A 91 10.49 8.33 8.08
C LYS A 91 11.94 8.59 7.68
N ARG A 92 12.70 9.28 8.53
CA ARG A 92 14.11 9.56 8.27
C ARG A 92 14.94 8.31 7.95
N GLY A 93 14.73 7.23 8.71
CA GLY A 93 15.42 5.96 8.48
C GLY A 93 15.07 5.32 7.12
N ASP A 94 13.86 5.53 6.60
CA ASP A 94 13.46 5.02 5.29
C ASP A 94 14.21 5.76 4.16
N ILE A 95 14.44 7.07 4.34
CA ILE A 95 15.22 7.89 3.42
C ILE A 95 16.69 7.47 3.43
N GLU A 96 17.27 7.27 4.62
CA GLU A 96 18.66 6.81 4.77
C GLU A 96 18.88 5.42 4.16
N MET A 97 17.87 4.55 4.25
CA MET A 97 17.93 3.18 3.74
C MET A 97 17.67 3.06 2.23
N CYS A 98 16.71 3.82 1.70
CA CYS A 98 16.15 3.60 0.36
C CYS A 98 16.04 4.87 -0.51
N GLY A 99 16.52 6.03 -0.04
CA GLY A 99 16.34 7.32 -0.70
C GLY A 99 16.78 7.34 -2.16
N ASN A 100 18.00 6.88 -2.45
CA ASN A 100 18.58 6.87 -3.80
C ASN A 100 17.77 5.98 -4.75
N ALA A 101 17.43 4.78 -4.28
CA ALA A 101 16.66 3.81 -5.06
C ALA A 101 15.24 4.34 -5.34
N LEU A 102 14.62 4.98 -4.34
CA LEU A 102 13.30 5.59 -4.49
C LEU A 102 13.34 6.77 -5.47
N ALA A 103 14.32 7.66 -5.35
CA ALA A 103 14.53 8.78 -6.27
C ALA A 103 14.73 8.27 -7.71
N SER A 104 15.49 7.19 -7.91
CA SER A 104 15.67 6.55 -9.22
C SER A 104 14.34 6.04 -9.80
N VAL A 105 13.48 5.42 -8.98
CA VAL A 105 12.16 4.95 -9.42
C VAL A 105 11.24 6.13 -9.78
N LEU A 106 11.25 7.20 -8.98
CA LEU A 106 10.46 8.41 -9.26
C LEU A 106 10.91 9.08 -10.55
N ALA A 107 12.22 9.22 -10.76
CA ALA A 107 12.79 9.77 -12.00
C ALA A 107 12.39 8.95 -13.23
N LYS A 108 12.57 7.62 -13.17
CA LYS A 108 12.23 6.70 -14.27
C LYS A 108 10.75 6.68 -14.61
N SER A 109 9.89 7.03 -13.65
CA SER A 109 8.44 7.12 -13.83
C SER A 109 7.94 8.53 -14.14
N GLY A 110 8.84 9.49 -14.37
CA GLY A 110 8.51 10.87 -14.70
C GLY A 110 7.84 11.64 -13.56
N GLN A 111 7.96 11.16 -12.33
CA GLN A 111 7.42 11.82 -11.14
C GLN A 111 8.34 12.95 -10.69
N THR A 112 7.76 13.97 -10.07
CA THR A 112 8.55 15.00 -9.37
C THR A 112 9.26 14.36 -8.18
N ILE A 113 10.58 14.52 -8.10
CA ILE A 113 11.35 14.09 -6.94
C ILE A 113 11.16 15.13 -5.84
N PRO A 114 10.68 14.74 -4.65
CA PRO A 114 10.61 15.65 -3.52
C PRO A 114 12.01 16.15 -3.12
N PRO A 115 12.17 17.43 -2.73
CA PRO A 115 13.49 18.00 -2.39
C PRO A 115 14.25 17.24 -1.30
N PHE A 116 13.54 16.57 -0.39
CA PHE A 116 14.14 15.75 0.67
C PHE A 116 14.75 14.42 0.15
N LEU A 117 14.54 14.06 -1.12
CA LEU A 117 15.17 12.92 -1.81
C LEU A 117 16.25 13.33 -2.83
N GLU A 118 16.40 14.62 -3.13
CA GLU A 118 17.34 15.10 -4.18
C GLU A 118 18.82 15.01 -3.80
N ARG A 119 19.15 14.77 -2.52
CA ARG A 119 20.53 14.83 -1.97
C ARG A 119 21.10 13.50 -1.51
N HIS A 120 20.47 12.38 -1.88
CA HIS A 120 20.84 11.04 -1.43
C HIS A 120 21.39 10.22 -2.59
#